data_AF-A0A4Q2T7L4-F1
#
_entry.id   AF-A0A4Q2T7L4-F1
#
_cell.length_a   1.000
_cell.length_b   1.000
_cell.length_c   1.000
_cell.angle_alpha   90.00
_cell.angle_beta   90.00
_cell.angle_gamma   90.00
#
_symmetry.space_group_name_H-M   'P 1'
#
loop_
_entity.id
_entity.type
_entity.pdbx_description
1 polymer ?
#
loop_
_entity_poly.entity_id
_entity_poly.type
_entity_poly.pdbx_seq_one_letter_code
_entity_poly.pdbx_strand_id
1 'polypeptide(L)' 'MNYNWNWGIFFQTSPDGVHTYLETLLMGTGWTLATALSAWCLALAMGSLIGVIRTTPSPWLVRLGNAYVEVFRNIPLL' A
#
# COMPACT_ATOMS: atom_id res chain seq x y z
N MET A 1 -16.54 31.62 -18.62
CA MET A 1 -15.77 30.35 -18.59
C MET A 1 -15.82 29.69 -19.96
N ASN A 2 -14.69 29.60 -20.67
CA ASN A 2 -14.57 28.80 -21.91
C ASN A 2 -14.11 27.37 -21.52
N TYR A 3 -15.01 26.59 -20.94
CA TYR A 3 -14.73 25.20 -20.62
C TYR A 3 -15.04 24.32 -21.82
N ASN A 4 -14.01 23.73 -22.43
CA ASN A 4 -14.16 22.77 -23.52
C ASN A 4 -14.11 21.37 -22.94
N TRP A 5 -15.30 20.84 -22.66
CA TRP A 5 -15.45 19.47 -22.19
C TRP A 5 -15.02 18.46 -23.26
N ASN A 6 -14.21 17.47 -22.89
CA ASN A 6 -13.72 16.44 -23.80
C ASN A 6 -13.62 15.07 -23.12
N TRP A 7 -14.69 14.28 -23.19
CA TRP A 7 -14.66 12.88 -22.75
C TRP A 7 -13.78 11.97 -23.63
N GLY A 8 -13.51 12.35 -24.88
CA GLY A 8 -12.70 11.57 -25.82
C GLY A 8 -11.23 11.48 -25.42
N ILE A 9 -10.76 12.32 -24.50
CA ILE A 9 -9.37 12.32 -23.99
C ILE A 9 -8.93 10.95 -23.46
N PHE A 10 -9.85 10.17 -22.88
CA PHE A 10 -9.57 8.85 -22.34
C PHE A 10 -9.03 7.87 -23.38
N PHE A 11 -9.41 8.03 -24.65
CA PHE A 11 -8.99 7.19 -25.77
C PHE A 11 -7.82 7.78 -26.55
N GLN A 12 -7.34 8.97 -26.17
CA GLN A 12 -6.15 9.56 -26.76
C GLN A 12 -4.89 8.96 -26.13
N THR A 13 -3.82 8.90 -26.91
CA THR A 13 -2.50 8.44 -26.45
C THR A 13 -1.99 9.33 -25.31
N SER A 14 -1.53 8.69 -24.23
CA SER A 14 -0.92 9.37 -23.09
C SER A 14 0.51 9.83 -23.39
N PRO A 15 1.14 10.65 -22.51
CA PRO A 15 2.48 11.20 -22.75
C PRO A 15 3.61 10.16 -22.89
N ASP A 16 3.34 8.92 -22.50
CA ASP A 16 4.23 7.77 -22.68
C ASP A 16 4.28 7.27 -24.14
N GLY A 17 3.36 7.73 -25.00
CA GLY A 17 3.35 7.43 -26.44
C GLY A 17 2.93 6.02 -26.81
N VAL A 18 2.57 5.19 -25.82
CA VAL A 18 2.26 3.76 -26.00
C VAL A 18 0.82 3.44 -25.59
N HIS A 19 0.40 3.93 -24.44
CA HIS A 19 -0.93 3.66 -23.89
C HIS A 19 -1.89 4.82 -24.14
N THR A 20 -3.17 4.57 -23.93
CA THR A 20 -4.18 5.63 -23.81
C THR A 20 -4.20 6.19 -22.39
N TYR A 21 -4.77 7.39 -22.22
CA TYR A 21 -4.99 7.95 -20.88
C TYR A 21 -5.79 7.02 -19.97
N LEU A 22 -6.83 6.35 -20.49
CA LEU A 22 -7.62 5.40 -19.72
C LEU A 22 -6.80 4.19 -19.26
N GLU A 23 -6.01 3.60 -20.16
CA GLU A 23 -5.14 2.47 -19.83
C GLU A 23 -4.10 2.86 -18.77
N THR A 24 -3.50 4.04 -18.90
CA THR A 24 -2.55 4.56 -17.91
C THR A 24 -3.19 4.70 -16.52
N LEU A 25 -4.41 5.23 -16.45
CA LEU A 25 -5.15 5.34 -15.17
C LEU A 25 -5.50 3.97 -14.59
N LEU A 26 -5.94 3.03 -15.42
CA LEU A 26 -6.26 1.66 -15.00
C LEU A 26 -5.02 0.91 -14.52
N MET A 27 -3.88 1.05 -15.21
CA MET A 27 -2.61 0.46 -14.81
C MET A 27 -2.11 1.05 -13.49
N GLY A 28 -2.14 2.38 -13.34
CA GLY A 28 -1.76 3.04 -12.08
C GLY A 28 -2.64 2.58 -10.91
N THR A 29 -3.95 2.46 -11.14
CA THR A 29 -4.89 1.92 -10.16
C THR A 29 -4.57 0.47 -9.82
N GLY A 30 -4.31 -0.36 -10.84
CA GLY A 30 -3.92 -1.76 -10.69
C GLY A 30 -2.66 -1.91 -9.84
N TRP A 31 -1.61 -1.14 -10.12
CA TRP A 31 -0.38 -1.15 -9.33
C TRP A 31 -0.59 -0.69 -7.89
N THR A 32 -1.41 0.34 -7.68
CA THR A 32 -1.74 0.83 -6.35
C THR A 32 -2.44 -0.26 -5.53
N LEU A 33 -3.46 -0.90 -6.11
CA LEU A 33 -4.21 -1.97 -5.46
C LEU A 33 -3.34 -3.20 -5.21
N ALA A 34 -2.56 -3.63 -6.19
CA ALA A 34 -1.65 -4.77 -6.04
C ALA A 34 -0.66 -4.53 -4.90
N THR A 35 -0.01 -3.36 -4.88
CA THR A 35 0.96 -3.00 -3.85
C THR A 35 0.30 -2.92 -2.47
N ALA A 36 -0.85 -2.27 -2.37
CA ALA A 36 -1.59 -2.13 -1.11
C ALA A 36 -2.02 -3.50 -0.55
N LEU A 37 -2.56 -4.38 -1.40
CA LEU A 37 -2.98 -5.72 -1.00
C LEU A 37 -1.79 -6.60 -0.60
N SER A 38 -0.69 -6.56 -1.35
CA SER A 38 0.53 -7.28 -0.98
C SER A 38 1.09 -6.81 0.36
N ALA A 39 1.19 -5.50 0.57
CA ALA A 39 1.64 -4.93 1.85
C ALA A 39 0.69 -5.30 3.00
N TRP A 40 -0.62 -5.28 2.75
CA TRP A 40 -1.64 -5.67 3.73
C TRP A 40 -1.52 -7.14 4.15
N CYS A 41 -1.36 -8.06 3.19
CA CYS A 41 -1.15 -9.48 3.47
C CYS A 41 0.10 -9.71 4.33
N LEU A 42 1.22 -9.06 4.00
CA LEU A 42 2.44 -9.14 4.79
C LEU A 42 2.26 -8.56 6.20
N ALA A 43 1.60 -7.41 6.30
CA ALA A 43 1.31 -6.77 7.57
C ALA A 43 0.42 -7.62 8.47
N LEU A 44 -0.59 -8.30 7.91
CA LEU A 44 -1.43 -9.24 8.64
C LEU A 44 -0.66 -10.46 9.12
N ALA A 45 0.17 -11.07 8.26
CA ALA A 45 0.96 -12.23 8.63
C ALA A 45 1.96 -11.91 9.75
N MET A 46 2.75 -10.84 9.59
CA MET A 46 3.72 -10.42 10.60
C MET A 46 3.05 -9.88 11.86
N GLY A 47 2.00 -9.07 11.70
CA GLY A 47 1.25 -8.49 12.82
C GLY A 47 0.57 -9.57 13.67
N SER A 48 0.02 -10.61 13.06
CA SER A 48 -0.57 -11.74 13.79
C SER A 48 0.49 -12.55 14.53
N LEU A 49 1.61 -12.89 13.89
CA LEU A 49 2.73 -13.60 14.53
C LEU A 49 3.22 -12.87 15.78
N ILE A 50 3.50 -11.57 15.65
CA ILE A 50 4.00 -10.74 16.75
C ILE A 50 2.92 -10.52 17.81
N GLY A 51 1.66 -10.39 17.40
CA GLY A 51 0.52 -10.36 18.31
C GLY A 51 0.47 -11.61 19.20
N VAL A 52 0.63 -12.79 18.62
CA VAL A 52 0.66 -14.07 19.36
C VAL A 52 1.90 -14.17 20.28
N ILE A 53 3.08 -13.76 19.82
CA ILE A 53 4.30 -13.75 20.65
C ILE A 53 4.09 -12.95 21.95
N ARG A 54 3.36 -11.82 21.86
CA ARG A 54 3.07 -10.95 22.99
C ARG A 54 2.05 -11.51 23.99
N THR A 55 1.33 -12.59 23.66
CA THR A 55 0.42 -13.27 24.60
C THR A 55 1.06 -14.47 25.31
N THR A 56 2.33 -14.78 25.01
CA THR A 56 3.04 -15.89 25.65
C THR A 56 3.48 -15.55 27.09
N PRO A 57 3.61 -16.55 27.98
CA PRO A 57 4.07 -16.34 29.35
C PRO A 57 5.57 -16.02 29.46
N SER A 58 6.33 -16.04 28.35
CA SER A 58 7.77 -15.76 28.36
C SER A 58 8.04 -14.25 28.31
N PRO A 59 8.56 -13.64 29.39
CA PRO A 59 8.74 -12.19 29.46
C PRO A 59 9.75 -11.67 28.43
N TRP A 60 10.74 -12.48 28.04
CA TRP A 60 11.72 -12.11 27.01
C TRP A 60 11.08 -12.03 25.62
N LEU A 61 10.19 -12.96 25.27
CA LEU A 61 9.48 -12.96 23.99
C LEU A 61 8.53 -11.77 23.89
N VAL A 62 7.81 -11.47 24.97
CA VAL A 62 6.92 -10.30 25.03
C VAL A 62 7.71 -8.99 24.86
N ARG A 63 8.88 -8.87 25.49
CA ARG A 63 9.77 -7.70 25.33
C ARG A 63 10.24 -7.52 23.89
N LEU A 64 10.63 -8.60 23.20
CA LEU A 64 11.00 -8.55 21.79
C LEU A 64 9.82 -8.10 20.92
N GLY A 65 8.62 -8.63 21.17
CA GLY A 65 7.41 -8.23 20.46
C GLY A 65 7.05 -6.76 20.69
N ASN A 66 7.20 -6.25 21.92
CA ASN A 66 7.00 -4.83 22.22
C ASN A 66 8.04 -3.95 21.52
N ALA A 67 9.33 -4.32 21.56
CA ALA A 67 10.40 -3.57 20.91
C ALA A 67 10.16 -3.46 19.39
N TYR A 68 9.77 -4.56 18.73
CA TYR A 68 9.39 -4.51 17.32
C TYR A 68 8.25 -3.50 17.08
N VAL A 69 7.16 -3.60 17.84
CA VAL A 69 5.99 -2.73 17.64
C VAL A 69 6.35 -1.27 17.87
N GLU A 70 7.09 -0.96 18.94
CA GLU A 70 7.52 0.41 19.25
C GLU A 70 8.42 0.97 18.15
N VAL A 71 9.40 0.22 17.65
CA VAL A 71 10.27 0.70 16.57
C VAL A 71 9.44 1.00 15.32
N PHE A 72 8.67 0.04 14.82
CA PHE A 72 7.97 0.21 13.54
C PHE A 72 6.80 1.20 13.61
N ARG A 73 6.12 1.34 14.76
CA ARG A 73 5.01 2.29 14.90
C ARG A 73 5.46 3.74 15.08
N ASN A 74 6.68 3.97 15.58
CA ASN A 74 7.19 5.32 15.83
C ASN A 74 8.02 5.89 14.68
N ILE A 75 8.25 5.14 13.59
CA ILE A 75 8.88 5.66 12.39
C ILE A 75 7.86 6.55 11.64
N PRO A 76 8.13 7.86 11.47
CA PRO A 76 7.27 8.72 10.65
C PRO A 76 7.33 8.25 9.20
N LEU A 77 6.17 8.15 8.56
CA LEU A 77 6.05 7.63 7.19
C LEU A 77 6.30 8.68 6.10
N LEU A 78 6.61 9.93 6.48
CA LEU A 78 6.93 11.07 5.62
C LEU A 78 7.83 12.04 6.38
#